data_AF-W7TQX1-F1
#
_entry.id   AF-W7TQX1-F1
#
_cell.length_a   1.000
_cell.length_b   1.000
_cell.length_c   1.000
_cell.angle_alpha   90.00
_cell.angle_beta   90.00
_cell.angle_gamma   90.00
#
_symmetry.space_group_name_H-M   'P 1'
#
loop_
_entity.id
_entity.type
_entity.pdbx_description
1 polymer ?
#
loop_
_entity_poly.entity_id
_entity_poly.type
_entity_poly.pdbx_seq_one_letter_code
_entity_poly.pdbx_strand_id
1 'polypeptide(L)'
;MTNAEEARHTSSLDLDAVVHLDETWYQEGYQEGGEAGRKRGRREGRAVGKAKGFEIGCELGFYKACSQTWLFVIKDSITGEGEKGRSKEFGEIAAAKAMMDTTAVHRAIRTLEGIIKLVQDFPRQNVADVDMAAHVQRLRAKFRAVTSMLGVSVKFSLHKSGRISDGETAGGVGELSF
;
A
#
# COMPACT_ATOMS: atom_id res chain seq x y z
N MET A 1 67.80 -51.78 6.28
CA MET A 1 67.39 -51.58 7.69
C MET A 1 66.54 -50.31 7.71
N THR A 2 65.37 -50.31 7.07
CA THR A 2 64.04 -50.53 7.68
C THR A 2 63.84 -49.72 8.98
N ASN A 3 63.39 -48.48 8.83
CA ASN A 3 62.43 -47.87 9.74
C ASN A 3 61.35 -47.20 8.87
N ALA A 4 60.64 -48.07 8.16
CA ALA A 4 59.31 -47.80 7.64
C ALA A 4 58.36 -48.42 8.65
N GLU A 5 57.92 -47.64 9.64
CA GLU A 5 56.71 -47.89 10.46
C GLU A 5 56.64 -46.83 11.56
N GLU A 6 56.10 -45.67 11.21
CA GLU A 6 55.08 -45.00 12.03
C GLU A 6 54.52 -43.81 11.26
N ALA A 7 54.00 -44.10 10.05
CA ALA A 7 52.87 -43.35 9.54
C ALA A 7 51.66 -43.68 10.43
N ARG A 8 51.68 -43.23 11.69
CA ARG A 8 50.45 -43.07 12.46
C ARG A 8 49.74 -41.89 11.83
N HIS A 9 49.05 -42.20 10.74
CA HIS A 9 47.85 -41.50 10.30
C HIS A 9 46.79 -41.69 11.39
N THR A 10 47.06 -41.21 12.61
CA THR A 10 46.00 -40.66 13.41
C THR A 10 45.64 -39.39 12.67
N SER A 11 44.67 -39.51 11.75
CA SER A 11 43.60 -38.52 11.67
C SER A 11 43.14 -38.34 13.12
N SER A 12 43.89 -37.55 13.89
CA SER A 12 43.59 -37.30 15.28
C SER A 12 42.28 -36.54 15.17
N LEU A 13 41.20 -37.23 15.50
CA LEU A 13 39.93 -36.59 15.77
C LEU A 13 40.29 -35.36 16.59
N ASP A 14 40.06 -34.20 16.00
CA ASP A 14 40.30 -32.94 16.68
C ASP A 14 39.24 -32.89 17.78
N LEU A 15 39.61 -33.39 18.96
CA LEU A 15 38.69 -33.51 20.09
C LEU A 15 38.16 -32.13 20.46
N ASP A 16 38.92 -31.07 20.18
CA ASP A 16 38.48 -29.68 20.35
C ASP A 16 37.32 -29.35 19.38
N ALA A 17 37.37 -29.81 18.12
CA ALA A 17 36.28 -29.65 17.16
C ALA A 17 35.01 -30.42 17.59
N VAL A 18 35.14 -31.60 18.20
CA VAL A 18 33.99 -32.37 18.71
C VAL A 18 33.41 -31.71 19.97
N VAL A 19 34.26 -31.20 20.87
CA VAL A 19 33.84 -30.50 22.11
C VAL A 19 33.11 -29.19 21.78
N HIS A 20 33.54 -28.49 20.73
CA HIS A 20 32.92 -27.24 20.30
C HIS A 20 31.81 -27.42 19.26
N LEU A 21 31.48 -28.65 18.88
CA LEU A 21 30.50 -28.93 17.82
C LEU A 21 29.12 -28.32 18.14
N ASP A 22 28.61 -28.49 19.35
CA ASP A 22 27.28 -27.95 19.68
C ASP A 22 27.24 -26.41 19.60
N GLU A 23 28.32 -25.74 20.02
CA GLU A 23 28.43 -24.28 19.94
C GLU A 23 28.56 -23.82 18.49
N THR A 24 29.36 -24.49 17.66
CA THR A 24 29.51 -24.09 16.24
C THR A 24 28.20 -24.24 15.49
N TRP A 25 27.47 -25.34 15.69
CA TRP A 25 26.17 -25.57 15.04
C TRP A 25 25.10 -24.60 15.54
N TYR A 26 25.12 -24.24 16.83
CA TYR A 26 24.24 -23.21 17.37
C TYR A 26 24.52 -21.84 16.72
N GLN A 27 25.79 -21.45 16.63
CA GLN A 27 26.18 -20.18 16.01
C GLN A 27 25.87 -20.16 14.51
N GLU A 28 26.13 -21.27 13.80
CA GLU A 28 25.78 -21.42 12.37
C GLU A 28 24.27 -21.30 12.16
N GLY A 29 23.46 -22.03 12.93
CA GLY A 29 22.01 -21.95 12.83
C GLY A 29 21.45 -20.56 13.18
N TYR A 30 22.05 -19.87 14.16
CA TYR A 30 21.68 -18.50 14.50
C TYR A 30 22.00 -17.52 13.37
N GLN A 31 23.20 -17.63 12.78
CA GLN A 31 23.61 -16.79 11.65
C GLN A 31 22.75 -17.07 10.41
N GLU A 32 22.54 -18.33 10.06
CA GLU A 32 21.72 -18.74 8.93
C GLU A 32 20.26 -18.26 9.12
N GLY A 33 19.68 -18.48 10.29
CA GLY A 33 18.33 -18.03 10.63
C GLY A 33 18.20 -16.51 10.54
N GLY A 34 19.19 -15.76 11.02
CA GLY A 34 19.25 -14.31 10.91
C GLY A 34 19.32 -13.82 9.46
N GLU A 35 20.17 -14.43 8.65
CA GLU A 35 20.29 -14.11 7.22
C GLU A 35 19.02 -14.43 6.43
N ALA A 36 18.47 -15.64 6.64
CA ALA A 36 17.24 -16.08 6.01
C ALA A 36 16.07 -15.18 6.42
N GLY A 37 15.98 -14.83 7.70
CA GLY A 37 15.00 -13.89 8.24
C GLY A 37 15.10 -12.52 7.57
N ARG A 38 16.32 -11.97 7.41
CA ARG A 38 16.54 -10.68 6.74
C ARG A 38 16.17 -10.73 5.25
N LYS A 39 16.54 -11.80 4.53
CA LYS A 39 16.18 -11.99 3.12
C LYS A 39 14.66 -12.10 2.95
N ARG A 40 13.99 -12.89 3.81
CA ARG A 40 12.53 -13.04 3.85
C ARG A 40 11.82 -11.73 4.14
N GLY A 41 12.21 -11.03 5.22
CA GLY A 41 11.61 -9.77 5.61
C GLY A 41 11.72 -8.69 4.52
N ARG A 42 12.83 -8.65 3.77
CA ARG A 42 12.97 -7.74 2.63
C ARG A 42 11.99 -8.05 1.50
N ARG A 43 11.83 -9.32 1.15
CA ARG A 43 10.89 -9.75 0.09
C ARG A 43 9.45 -9.43 0.49
N GLU A 44 9.08 -9.82 1.70
CA GLU A 44 7.74 -9.62 2.24
C GLU A 44 7.42 -8.13 2.35
N GLY A 45 8.29 -7.34 2.97
CA GLY A 45 8.12 -5.90 3.11
C GLY A 45 7.97 -5.19 1.75
N ARG A 46 8.73 -5.61 0.73
CA ARG A 46 8.58 -5.09 -0.64
C ARG A 46 7.23 -5.46 -1.25
N ALA A 47 6.77 -6.69 -1.07
CA ALA A 47 5.48 -7.14 -1.60
C ALA A 47 4.32 -6.40 -0.93
N VAL A 48 4.31 -6.33 0.40
CA VAL A 48 3.30 -5.62 1.20
C VAL A 48 3.31 -4.12 0.88
N GLY A 49 4.48 -3.50 0.78
CA GLY A 49 4.61 -2.09 0.44
C GLY A 49 4.05 -1.74 -0.93
N LYS A 50 4.31 -2.57 -1.95
CA LYS A 50 3.74 -2.39 -3.29
C LYS A 50 2.22 -2.53 -3.28
N ALA A 51 1.70 -3.59 -2.68
CA ALA A 51 0.27 -3.83 -2.59
C ALA A 51 -0.42 -2.66 -1.87
N LYS A 52 0.12 -2.25 -0.72
CA LYS A 52 -0.46 -1.17 0.07
C LYS A 52 -0.37 0.19 -0.61
N GLY A 53 0.75 0.48 -1.26
CA GLY A 53 0.93 1.70 -2.03
C GLY A 53 -0.07 1.81 -3.18
N PHE A 54 -0.36 0.69 -3.86
CA PHE A 54 -1.40 0.65 -4.90
C PHE A 54 -2.80 0.91 -4.32
N GLU A 55 -3.16 0.28 -3.21
CA GLU A 55 -4.44 0.52 -2.53
C GLU A 55 -4.66 2.00 -2.21
N ILE A 56 -3.65 2.63 -1.60
CA ILE A 56 -3.67 4.05 -1.25
C ILE A 56 -3.75 4.90 -2.52
N GLY A 57 -2.93 4.61 -3.53
CA GLY A 57 -2.91 5.35 -4.79
C GLY A 57 -4.28 5.36 -5.49
N CYS A 58 -4.97 4.20 -5.55
CA CYS A 58 -6.32 4.10 -6.07
C CYS A 58 -7.32 4.95 -5.28
N GLU A 59 -7.22 4.91 -3.95
CA GLU A 59 -8.08 5.70 -3.06
C GLU A 59 -7.89 7.21 -3.26
N LEU A 60 -6.63 7.67 -3.32
CA LEU A 60 -6.29 9.08 -3.59
C LEU A 60 -6.83 9.53 -4.96
N GLY A 61 -6.62 8.69 -5.99
CA GLY A 61 -7.08 8.95 -7.36
C GLY A 61 -8.60 9.06 -7.43
N PHE A 62 -9.31 8.15 -6.78
CA PHE A 62 -10.77 8.17 -6.70
C PHE A 62 -11.28 9.47 -6.05
N TYR A 63 -10.75 9.84 -4.88
CA TYR A 63 -11.18 11.07 -4.19
C TYR A 63 -10.88 12.33 -5.01
N LYS A 64 -9.73 12.40 -5.66
CA LYS A 64 -9.38 13.51 -6.55
C LYS A 64 -10.33 13.60 -7.73
N ALA A 65 -10.60 12.49 -8.42
CA ALA A 65 -11.46 12.46 -9.60
C ALA A 65 -12.91 12.89 -9.29
N CYS A 66 -13.49 12.35 -8.22
CA CYS A 66 -14.81 12.79 -7.74
C CYS A 66 -14.80 14.29 -7.42
N SER A 67 -13.77 14.76 -6.72
CA SER A 67 -13.70 16.17 -6.31
C SER A 67 -13.60 17.12 -7.49
N GLN A 68 -12.78 16.80 -8.48
CA GLN A 68 -12.64 17.60 -9.71
C GLN A 68 -13.93 17.62 -10.52
N THR A 69 -14.59 16.46 -10.65
CA THR A 69 -15.84 16.34 -11.42
C THR A 69 -16.96 17.15 -10.77
N TRP A 70 -17.17 17.02 -9.46
CA TRP A 70 -18.19 17.79 -8.75
C TRP A 70 -17.89 19.28 -8.76
N LEU A 71 -16.62 19.67 -8.61
CA LEU A 71 -16.21 21.07 -8.69
C LEU A 71 -16.51 21.66 -10.08
N PHE A 72 -16.23 20.92 -11.15
CA PHE A 72 -16.53 21.33 -12.52
C PHE A 72 -18.04 21.53 -12.71
N VAL A 73 -18.85 20.53 -12.33
CA VAL A 73 -20.32 20.60 -12.46
C VAL A 73 -20.87 21.79 -11.68
N ILE A 74 -20.44 22.00 -10.44
CA ILE A 74 -20.92 23.11 -9.61
C ILE A 74 -20.53 24.46 -10.25
N LYS A 75 -19.29 24.62 -10.70
CA LYS A 75 -18.81 25.87 -11.32
C LYS A 75 -19.51 26.16 -12.65
N ASP A 76 -19.65 25.18 -13.53
CA ASP A 76 -20.40 25.31 -14.80
C ASP A 76 -21.83 25.77 -14.54
N SER A 77 -22.45 25.17 -13.51
CA SER A 77 -23.81 25.47 -13.10
C SER A 77 -24.01 26.87 -12.48
N ILE A 78 -22.93 27.53 -12.03
CA ILE A 78 -22.90 28.91 -11.52
C ILE A 78 -22.61 29.90 -12.65
N THR A 79 -21.79 29.51 -13.62
CA THR A 79 -21.27 30.41 -14.67
C THR A 79 -22.26 30.58 -15.84
N GLY A 80 -23.24 29.67 -16.00
CA GLY A 80 -24.43 29.89 -16.84
C GLY A 80 -24.19 29.91 -18.35
N GLU A 81 -22.99 29.63 -18.86
CA GLU A 81 -22.68 29.70 -20.30
C GLU A 81 -23.15 28.47 -21.11
N GLY A 82 -23.80 27.48 -20.47
CA GLY A 82 -24.09 26.15 -21.04
C GLY A 82 -25.52 25.89 -21.54
N GLU A 83 -26.39 26.90 -21.71
CA GLU A 83 -27.82 26.68 -22.02
C GLU A 83 -28.15 26.28 -23.47
N LYS A 84 -27.20 26.23 -24.41
CA LYS A 84 -27.49 25.74 -25.78
C LYS A 84 -27.16 24.26 -25.94
N GLY A 85 -28.13 23.40 -25.59
CA GLY A 85 -28.32 22.13 -26.30
C GLY A 85 -27.97 20.84 -25.56
N ARG A 86 -28.33 20.66 -24.28
CA ARG A 86 -28.38 19.32 -23.68
C ARG A 86 -29.79 18.96 -23.26
N SER A 87 -30.25 17.88 -23.88
CA SER A 87 -31.58 17.28 -23.84
C SER A 87 -32.10 16.98 -22.43
N LYS A 88 -33.43 16.98 -22.37
CA LYS A 88 -34.36 17.01 -21.22
C LYS A 88 -34.25 15.89 -20.16
N GLU A 89 -33.14 15.15 -20.05
CA GLU A 89 -32.99 14.09 -19.03
C GLU A 89 -32.23 14.55 -17.77
N PHE A 90 -31.55 15.70 -17.80
CA PHE A 90 -30.88 16.28 -16.62
C PHE A 90 -31.72 17.32 -15.87
N GLY A 91 -32.96 17.56 -16.33
CA GLY A 91 -33.86 18.58 -15.80
C GLY A 91 -34.31 18.35 -14.35
N GLU A 92 -34.29 17.10 -13.88
CA GLU A 92 -34.69 16.77 -12.50
C GLU A 92 -33.61 17.15 -11.46
N ILE A 93 -32.34 17.26 -11.86
CA ILE A 93 -31.24 17.69 -10.97
C ILE A 93 -31.24 19.21 -10.77
N ALA A 94 -31.76 19.96 -11.75
CA ALA A 94 -31.88 21.42 -11.66
C ALA A 94 -32.90 21.88 -10.60
N ALA A 95 -33.93 21.07 -10.30
CA ALA A 95 -34.88 21.36 -9.23
C ALA A 95 -34.30 21.04 -7.83
N ALA A 96 -33.45 20.01 -7.70
CA ALA A 96 -32.71 19.72 -6.46
C ALA A 96 -31.62 20.77 -6.17
N LYS A 97 -31.08 21.42 -7.21
CA LYS A 97 -30.06 22.48 -7.16
C LYS A 97 -30.52 23.78 -6.48
N ALA A 98 -31.83 24.01 -6.37
CA ALA A 98 -32.39 25.13 -5.61
C ALA A 98 -32.45 24.89 -4.08
N MET A 99 -32.17 23.67 -3.61
CA MET A 99 -32.25 23.30 -2.18
C MET A 99 -30.93 23.47 -1.41
N MET A 100 -29.83 23.94 -2.01
CA MET A 100 -28.55 24.07 -1.32
C MET A 100 -28.22 25.55 -1.06
N ASP A 101 -28.30 25.95 0.21
CA ASP A 101 -27.91 27.28 0.71
C ASP A 101 -26.59 27.73 0.08
N THR A 102 -26.54 28.94 -0.48
CA THR A 102 -25.36 29.53 -1.12
C THR A 102 -24.11 29.39 -0.24
N THR A 103 -24.26 29.43 1.08
CA THR A 103 -23.14 29.20 2.03
C THR A 103 -22.68 27.74 2.10
N ALA A 104 -23.58 26.76 1.98
CA ALA A 104 -23.27 25.35 1.90
C ALA A 104 -22.53 25.00 0.60
N VAL A 105 -22.93 25.60 -0.54
CA VAL A 105 -22.25 25.42 -1.83
C VAL A 105 -20.81 25.95 -1.76
N HIS A 106 -20.60 27.17 -1.25
CA HIS A 106 -19.26 27.72 -1.06
C HIS A 106 -18.40 26.89 -0.10
N ARG A 107 -19.00 26.32 0.95
CA ARG A 107 -18.31 25.40 1.87
C ARG A 107 -17.92 24.09 1.18
N ALA A 108 -18.80 23.52 0.36
CA ALA A 108 -18.53 22.33 -0.42
C ALA A 108 -17.36 22.57 -1.40
N ILE A 109 -17.40 23.67 -2.17
CA ILE A 109 -16.32 24.08 -3.08
C ILE A 109 -14.97 24.15 -2.35
N ARG A 110 -14.89 24.88 -1.23
CA ARG A 110 -13.65 24.97 -0.42
C ARG A 110 -13.17 23.61 0.07
N THR A 111 -14.10 22.72 0.42
CA THR A 111 -13.77 21.38 0.87
C THR A 111 -13.22 20.53 -0.28
N LEU A 112 -13.83 20.58 -1.47
CA LEU A 112 -13.37 19.89 -2.69
C LEU A 112 -11.96 20.36 -3.10
N GLU A 113 -11.73 21.68 -3.12
CA GLU A 113 -10.40 22.24 -3.39
C GLU A 113 -9.38 21.80 -2.33
N GLY A 114 -9.79 21.72 -1.07
CA GLY A 114 -8.97 21.18 0.02
C GLY A 114 -8.62 19.69 -0.14
N ILE A 115 -9.53 18.88 -0.68
CA ILE A 115 -9.27 17.45 -0.99
C ILE A 115 -8.24 17.36 -2.12
N ILE A 116 -8.40 18.15 -3.19
CA ILE A 116 -7.46 18.17 -4.33
C ILE A 116 -6.06 18.55 -3.85
N LYS A 117 -5.92 19.59 -3.02
CA LYS A 117 -4.64 20.00 -2.43
C LYS A 117 -4.02 18.90 -1.57
N LEU A 118 -4.79 18.28 -0.68
CA LEU A 118 -4.29 17.17 0.15
C LEU A 118 -3.78 15.98 -0.67
N VAL A 119 -4.38 15.70 -1.84
CA VAL A 119 -3.89 14.66 -2.76
C VAL A 119 -2.62 15.11 -3.48
N GLN A 120 -2.52 16.38 -3.87
CA GLN A 120 -1.33 16.93 -4.53
C GLN A 120 -0.10 16.97 -3.61
N ASP A 121 -0.34 17.29 -2.33
CA ASP A 121 0.69 17.37 -1.28
C ASP A 121 1.00 15.98 -0.67
N PHE A 122 0.38 14.91 -1.17
CA PHE A 122 0.60 13.57 -0.64
C PHE A 122 2.07 13.14 -0.86
N PRO A 123 2.76 12.62 0.18
CA PRO A 123 4.16 12.23 0.08
C PRO A 123 4.41 11.24 -1.05
N ARG A 124 5.37 11.55 -1.93
CA ARG A 124 5.77 10.66 -3.03
C ARG A 124 6.85 9.67 -2.65
N GLN A 125 7.46 9.86 -1.48
CA GLN A 125 8.53 9.02 -0.95
C GLN A 125 8.14 8.53 0.44
N ASN A 126 8.51 7.28 0.73
CA ASN A 126 8.30 6.65 2.03
C ASN A 126 9.38 7.16 3.01
N VAL A 127 9.18 8.37 3.54
CA VAL A 127 10.01 8.94 4.60
C VAL A 127 9.42 8.56 5.96
N ALA A 128 10.27 8.18 6.91
CA ALA A 128 9.84 7.55 8.17
C ALA A 128 9.15 8.52 9.15
N ASP A 129 9.33 9.83 8.96
CA ASP A 129 8.80 10.92 9.77
C ASP A 129 7.37 11.33 9.38
N VAL A 130 6.90 10.94 8.19
CA VAL A 130 5.58 11.33 7.70
C VAL A 130 4.57 10.21 7.91
N ASP A 131 3.57 10.48 8.74
CA ASP A 131 2.42 9.60 8.91
C ASP A 131 1.47 9.67 7.71
N MET A 132 1.77 8.84 6.70
CA MET A 132 0.91 8.66 5.52
C MET A 132 -0.50 8.20 5.89
N ALA A 133 -0.66 7.42 6.96
CA ALA A 133 -1.97 6.94 7.38
C ALA A 133 -2.83 8.09 7.91
N ALA A 134 -2.25 9.01 8.70
CA ALA A 134 -2.94 10.21 9.13
C ALA A 134 -3.37 11.10 7.95
N HIS A 135 -2.54 11.22 6.90
CA HIS A 135 -2.92 11.94 5.68
C HIS A 135 -4.15 11.31 4.98
N VAL A 136 -4.14 9.98 4.79
CA VAL A 136 -5.26 9.25 4.19
C VAL A 136 -6.53 9.39 5.04
N GLN A 137 -6.43 9.29 6.37
CA GLN A 137 -7.59 9.45 7.25
C GLN A 137 -8.19 10.85 7.18
N ARG A 138 -7.34 11.89 7.10
CA ARG A 138 -7.79 13.27 6.91
C ARG A 138 -8.55 13.42 5.60
N LEU A 139 -8.08 12.77 4.54
CA LEU A 139 -8.72 12.77 3.23
C LEU A 139 -10.08 12.07 3.26
N ARG A 140 -10.17 10.88 3.86
CA ARG A 140 -11.43 10.14 4.07
C ARG A 140 -12.46 10.96 4.83
N ALA A 141 -12.03 11.64 5.89
CA ALA A 141 -12.92 12.48 6.70
C ALA A 141 -13.49 13.64 5.89
N LYS A 142 -12.66 14.36 5.12
CA LYS A 142 -13.13 15.45 4.25
C LYS A 142 -14.03 14.94 3.13
N PHE A 143 -13.73 13.78 2.56
CA PHE A 143 -14.56 13.18 1.51
C PHE A 143 -15.94 12.77 2.05
N ARG A 144 -16.00 12.18 3.25
CA ARG A 144 -17.28 11.91 3.95
C ARG A 144 -18.06 13.19 4.25
N ALA A 145 -17.37 14.25 4.67
CA ALA A 145 -18.02 15.53 4.90
C ALA A 145 -18.63 16.10 3.61
N VAL A 146 -17.92 16.05 2.47
CA VAL A 146 -18.41 16.64 1.22
C VAL A 146 -19.52 15.82 0.56
N THR A 147 -19.46 14.50 0.65
CA THR A 147 -20.56 13.62 0.19
C THR A 147 -21.85 13.89 0.96
N SER A 148 -21.76 14.10 2.27
CA SER A 148 -22.90 14.54 3.09
C SER A 148 -23.39 15.94 2.71
N MET A 149 -22.49 16.88 2.42
CA MET A 149 -22.87 18.24 2.00
C MET A 149 -23.57 18.27 0.64
N LEU A 150 -23.15 17.42 -0.29
CA LEU A 150 -23.72 17.35 -1.65
C LEU A 150 -24.93 16.40 -1.76
N GLY A 151 -25.26 15.64 -0.70
CA GLY A 151 -26.33 14.65 -0.74
C GLY A 151 -26.06 13.46 -1.66
N VAL A 152 -24.78 13.21 -2.01
CA VAL A 152 -24.39 12.14 -2.93
C VAL A 152 -23.79 10.96 -2.16
N SER A 153 -24.34 9.77 -2.34
CA SER A 153 -23.78 8.54 -1.79
C SER A 153 -22.80 7.93 -2.79
N VAL A 154 -21.50 8.06 -2.52
CA VAL A 154 -20.45 7.39 -3.31
C VAL A 154 -19.51 6.64 -2.37
N LYS A 155 -19.27 5.36 -2.68
CA LYS A 155 -18.40 4.48 -1.91
C LYS A 155 -17.18 4.08 -2.73
N PHE A 156 -15.99 4.27 -2.16
CA PHE A 156 -14.77 3.70 -2.72
C PHE A 156 -14.75 2.18 -2.47
N SER A 157 -14.53 1.39 -3.52
CA SER A 157 -14.32 -0.05 -3.43
C SER A 157 -13.20 -0.46 -4.38
N LEU A 158 -12.19 -1.13 -3.84
CA LEU A 158 -11.11 -1.72 -4.64
C LEU A 158 -11.35 -3.22 -4.74
N HIS A 159 -11.69 -3.69 -5.94
CA HIS A 159 -11.76 -5.13 -6.20
C HIS A 159 -10.34 -5.69 -6.23
N LYS A 160 -10.03 -6.61 -5.31
CA LYS A 160 -8.79 -7.38 -5.37
C LYS A 160 -8.89 -8.35 -6.54
N SER A 161 -8.42 -7.96 -7.71
CA SER A 161 -8.18 -8.93 -8.79
C SER A 161 -7.11 -9.91 -8.30
N GLY A 162 -7.34 -11.20 -8.55
CA GLY A 162 -6.77 -12.30 -7.78
C GLY A 162 -5.25 -12.44 -7.80
N ARG A 163 -4.77 -13.04 -6.70
CA ARG A 163 -3.50 -13.75 -6.49
C ARG A 163 -2.25 -13.06 -7.02
N ILE A 164 -1.54 -12.40 -6.11
CA ILE A 164 -0.08 -12.48 -6.14
C ILE A 164 0.21 -13.97 -5.91
N SER A 165 0.57 -14.67 -6.98
CA SER A 165 1.07 -16.04 -6.93
C SER A 165 2.10 -16.12 -5.82
N ASP A 166 1.83 -16.97 -4.82
CA ASP A 166 2.82 -17.45 -3.89
C ASP A 166 4.01 -17.89 -4.73
N GLY A 167 5.10 -17.12 -4.65
CA GLY A 167 6.33 -17.43 -5.35
C GLY A 167 6.89 -18.71 -4.78
N GLU A 168 6.55 -19.82 -5.44
CA GLU A 168 7.34 -21.01 -5.68
C GLU A 168 8.58 -21.08 -4.78
N THR A 169 8.46 -21.87 -3.73
CA THR A 169 9.56 -22.48 -3.00
C THR A 169 10.35 -23.39 -3.95
N ALA A 170 11.22 -22.79 -4.77
CA ALA A 170 12.33 -23.52 -5.37
C ALA A 170 13.37 -23.76 -4.26
N GLY A 171 13.34 -24.95 -3.69
CA GLY A 171 14.23 -25.41 -2.63
C GLY A 171 13.86 -26.84 -2.26
N GLY A 172 13.98 -27.75 -3.22
CA GLY A 172 13.93 -29.18 -2.95
C GLY A 172 15.08 -29.55 -2.02
N VAL A 173 14.73 -30.04 -0.84
CA VAL A 173 15.54 -31.00 -0.10
C VAL A 173 14.70 -32.25 0.00
N GLY A 174 15.16 -33.29 -0.69
CA GLY A 174 14.47 -34.56 -0.80
C GLY A 174 14.22 -35.18 0.55
N GLU A 175 13.10 -35.90 0.64
CA GLU A 175 12.93 -37.01 1.56
C GLU A 175 14.17 -37.91 1.47
N LEU A 176 15.03 -37.87 2.48
CA LEU A 176 15.87 -39.01 2.82
C LEU A 176 15.09 -39.82 3.84
N SER A 177 14.43 -40.85 3.30
CA SER A 177 13.99 -42.01 4.04
C SER A 177 15.21 -42.78 4.51
N PHE A 178 15.29 -43.03 5.81
CA PHE A 178 15.83 -44.25 6.42
C PHE A 178 14.88 -44.66 7.55
#